data_AF-A0A6N4X4I5-F1
#
_entry.id   AF-A0A6N4X4I5-F1
#
_cell.length_a   1.000
_cell.length_b   1.000
_cell.length_c   1.000
_cell.angle_alpha   90.00
_cell.angle_beta   90.00
_cell.angle_gamma   90.00
#
_symmetry.space_group_name_H-M   'P 1'
#
loop_
_entity.id
_entity.type
_entity.pdbx_description
1 polymer ?
#
loop_
_entity_poly.entity_id
_entity_poly.type
_entity_poly.pdbx_seq_one_letter_code
_entity_poly.pdbx_strand_id
1 'polypeptide(L)'
;MMKKTNLLILIFLSVFSFGQVGINNPTPHATLEITAKKTDGSTSEGVIPPRLTGNALFAAIAAGTYGPNQYGAIVFVTAPADEANRVGQTAHVDDFGFYYYHGDLDQWVKLGSGSTIYRTDGILTGPRHMTMDGNNLGFTGGRIGMGIVSPNPSAILDLTSTQTGFLFPRMLKTEMNAIANPAYGLFVFCTDCFNNSGCLMVNDSQDPGVPNWGSLCSSNVATGHIADLQCTSAVTAGVVHTGVALSGVSVTVPYTGGNGGTYPAASFNSTGVTGLAANLDGGSLVNGNGNLVFTITGIASAAGTASFNITVGEQSCTVTVEVDDFTASVVSLECTSATLVPNALTQGEAYTGTLTVPYTGGNGALYPQQSFTQNGLTFTLPSGTLASGNGNFVYNVTGSATASGAMSIPISFGSTPPCNVSETVSPGTTVAMCMGNGTTRVWMAHNLGADTSLDPNPTTMVSSGLHGNYYQWGKKDPVANVSTPLSPIVGWDTVGAPIGSWGAVKTANDPCPTGFRIPANIEWNSLINNTTRISIGTFSNNGNGDPSNFTAAAVLTCGNSKLTFPANGYRRNGDGSLNARASMGSYWSCTETTVSYLVQSMYFSSTGGLSVSADYKPSGLAIRCISE
;
A
#
# COMPACT_ATOMS: atom_id res chain seq x y z
N MET A 1 99.62 16.81 -26.39
CA MET A 1 100.73 17.15 -27.31
C MET A 1 100.32 18.43 -28.04
N MET A 2 101.01 19.55 -27.76
CA MET A 2 101.24 20.78 -28.56
C MET A 2 100.28 21.09 -29.75
N LYS A 3 99.71 22.29 -29.91
CA LYS A 3 100.42 23.55 -30.19
C LYS A 3 99.48 24.77 -30.17
N LYS A 4 100.02 25.90 -29.68
CA LYS A 4 99.52 27.28 -29.79
C LYS A 4 99.58 27.78 -31.23
N THR A 5 98.74 28.73 -31.65
CA THR A 5 99.18 29.85 -32.53
C THR A 5 98.22 31.05 -32.41
N ASN A 6 98.79 32.21 -32.08
CA ASN A 6 98.13 33.53 -32.08
C ASN A 6 97.90 34.03 -33.52
N LEU A 7 96.88 34.85 -33.75
CA LEU A 7 97.04 35.97 -34.69
C LEU A 7 96.05 37.11 -34.41
N LEU A 8 96.62 38.30 -34.30
CA LEU A 8 95.99 39.59 -34.05
C LEU A 8 95.82 40.33 -35.41
N ILE A 9 94.80 41.20 -35.49
CA ILE A 9 94.62 42.36 -36.40
C ILE A 9 93.84 42.13 -37.72
N LEU A 10 92.60 42.66 -37.75
CA LEU A 10 91.89 43.28 -38.89
C LEU A 10 90.66 44.03 -38.32
N ILE A 11 90.74 45.34 -38.09
CA ILE A 11 90.33 46.45 -38.99
C ILE A 11 88.82 46.45 -39.30
N PHE A 12 88.15 47.44 -38.70
CA PHE A 12 86.96 48.16 -39.16
C PHE A 12 86.05 47.47 -40.20
N LEU A 13 85.04 46.76 -39.70
CA LEU A 13 83.70 46.85 -40.26
C LEU A 13 82.76 47.33 -39.14
N SER A 14 82.50 48.63 -39.12
CA SER A 14 81.36 49.21 -38.42
C SER A 14 80.09 48.71 -39.10
N VAL A 15 79.61 47.54 -38.65
CA VAL A 15 78.22 47.15 -38.85
C VAL A 15 77.50 47.60 -37.59
N PHE A 16 76.61 48.58 -37.73
CA PHE A 16 75.61 48.88 -36.72
C PHE A 16 74.74 47.62 -36.54
N SER A 17 75.15 46.72 -35.65
CA SER A 17 74.23 45.72 -35.11
C SER A 17 73.32 46.47 -34.15
N PHE A 18 72.06 46.66 -34.54
CA PHE A 18 71.00 47.08 -33.62
C PHE A 18 71.04 46.19 -32.36
N GLY A 19 70.83 46.79 -31.18
CA GLY A 19 71.11 46.24 -29.86
C GLY A 19 70.25 45.06 -29.40
N GLN A 20 69.95 44.13 -30.29
CA GLN A 20 69.26 42.87 -30.01
C GLN A 20 70.28 41.79 -29.66
N VAL A 21 70.14 41.19 -28.49
CA VAL A 21 70.94 40.05 -28.03
C VAL A 21 70.15 38.78 -28.33
N GLY A 22 70.66 37.96 -29.25
CA GLY A 22 70.14 36.61 -29.49
C GLY A 22 70.95 35.57 -28.74
N ILE A 23 70.32 34.74 -27.91
CA ILE A 23 70.93 33.54 -27.32
C ILE A 23 70.39 32.33 -28.06
N ASN A 24 71.28 31.58 -28.72
CA ASN A 24 70.94 30.50 -29.66
C ASN A 24 70.02 30.95 -30.83
N ASN A 25 69.94 32.24 -31.12
CA ASN A 25 69.21 32.80 -32.26
C ASN A 25 70.08 33.82 -33.03
N PRO A 26 70.50 33.53 -34.27
CA PRO A 26 71.31 34.46 -35.05
C PRO A 26 70.53 35.65 -35.62
N THR A 27 69.19 35.61 -35.61
CA THR A 27 68.31 36.66 -36.11
C THR A 27 67.22 36.98 -35.08
N PRO A 28 67.58 37.58 -33.93
CA PRO A 28 66.59 37.91 -32.89
C PRO A 28 65.63 39.01 -33.38
N HIS A 29 64.37 38.91 -32.98
CA HIS A 29 63.30 39.87 -33.31
C HIS A 29 63.00 40.83 -32.15
N ALA A 30 63.59 40.60 -30.97
CA ALA A 30 63.44 41.44 -29.78
C ALA A 30 64.81 41.84 -29.21
N THR A 31 64.84 42.86 -28.34
CA THR A 31 66.08 43.35 -27.69
C THR A 31 66.84 42.25 -26.96
N LEU A 32 66.13 41.25 -26.42
CA LEU A 32 66.70 39.98 -25.99
C LEU A 32 65.76 38.85 -26.45
N GLU A 33 66.25 37.97 -27.32
CA GLU A 33 65.53 36.76 -27.71
C GLU A 33 66.37 35.53 -27.39
N ILE A 34 65.76 34.56 -26.71
CA ILE A 34 66.41 33.32 -26.31
C ILE A 34 65.64 32.17 -26.97
N THR A 35 66.28 31.52 -27.93
CA THR A 35 65.71 30.36 -28.62
C THR A 35 66.22 29.07 -27.97
N ALA A 36 65.35 28.05 -27.91
CA ALA A 36 65.70 26.74 -27.39
C ALA A 36 66.82 26.11 -28.24
N LYS A 37 67.85 25.55 -27.60
CA LYS A 37 68.87 24.76 -28.30
C LYS A 37 68.29 23.46 -28.86
N LYS A 38 67.34 22.84 -28.14
CA LYS A 38 66.49 21.76 -28.65
C LYS A 38 65.06 21.89 -28.15
N THR A 39 64.09 21.54 -28.98
CA THR A 39 62.66 21.56 -28.64
C THR A 39 62.12 20.18 -28.25
N ASP A 40 62.97 19.16 -28.19
CA ASP A 40 62.61 17.76 -27.86
C ASP A 40 62.62 17.46 -26.36
N GLY A 41 62.94 18.46 -25.53
CA GLY A 41 63.02 18.33 -24.07
C GLY A 41 64.29 17.64 -23.56
N SER A 42 65.27 17.31 -24.43
CA SER A 42 66.52 16.65 -24.02
C SER A 42 67.57 17.60 -23.43
N THR A 43 67.31 18.90 -23.43
CA THR A 43 68.15 19.94 -22.81
C THR A 43 67.30 20.87 -21.94
N SER A 44 67.89 21.36 -20.85
CA SER A 44 67.24 22.36 -20.00
C SER A 44 67.26 23.73 -20.71
N GLU A 45 66.12 24.14 -21.25
CA GLU A 45 65.92 25.45 -21.88
C GLU A 45 65.20 26.40 -20.92
N GLY A 46 65.53 27.70 -20.93
CA GLY A 46 64.79 28.72 -20.17
C GLY A 46 65.67 29.82 -19.57
N VAL A 47 65.04 30.73 -18.82
CA VAL A 47 65.70 31.82 -18.07
C VAL A 47 65.45 31.62 -16.58
N ILE A 48 66.52 31.63 -15.78
CA ILE A 48 66.42 31.61 -14.32
C ILE A 48 66.65 33.04 -13.81
N PRO A 49 65.62 33.78 -13.37
CA PRO A 49 65.79 35.08 -12.74
C PRO A 49 66.35 34.92 -11.31
N PRO A 50 66.81 36.02 -10.68
CA PRO A 50 67.23 36.01 -9.28
C PRO A 50 66.18 35.39 -8.36
N ARG A 51 66.63 34.54 -7.43
CA ARG A 51 65.79 33.87 -6.45
C ARG A 51 65.90 34.56 -5.10
N LEU A 52 64.78 35.05 -4.58
CA LEU A 52 64.71 35.79 -3.31
C LEU A 52 63.56 35.26 -2.45
N THR A 53 63.62 35.42 -1.13
CA THR A 53 62.42 35.17 -0.29
C THR A 53 61.57 36.44 -0.24
N GLY A 54 60.27 36.32 0.06
CA GLY A 54 59.40 37.48 0.24
C GLY A 54 59.86 38.38 1.38
N ASN A 55 60.42 37.81 2.46
CA ASN A 55 61.03 38.58 3.54
C ASN A 55 62.31 39.34 3.10
N ALA A 56 63.09 38.79 2.16
CA ALA A 56 64.24 39.51 1.60
C ALA A 56 63.80 40.70 0.72
N LEU A 57 62.70 40.54 -0.03
CA LEU A 57 62.08 41.65 -0.77
C LEU A 57 61.51 42.70 0.18
N PHE A 58 60.91 42.30 1.30
CA PHE A 58 60.41 43.22 2.32
C PHE A 58 61.56 44.02 2.96
N ALA A 59 62.67 43.36 3.31
CA ALA A 59 63.85 44.04 3.83
C ALA A 59 64.45 45.05 2.84
N ALA A 60 64.31 44.80 1.54
CA ALA A 60 64.78 45.69 0.48
C ALA A 60 64.02 47.04 0.42
N ILE A 61 62.81 47.10 1.00
CA ILE A 61 62.01 48.34 1.10
C ILE A 61 62.76 49.37 1.95
N ALA A 62 63.25 48.96 3.13
CA ALA A 62 63.98 49.85 4.04
C ALA A 62 65.29 50.38 3.43
N ALA A 63 65.88 49.62 2.50
CA ALA A 63 67.08 50.00 1.76
C ALA A 63 66.79 50.82 0.48
N GLY A 64 65.52 51.03 0.12
CA GLY A 64 65.14 51.75 -1.12
C GLY A 64 65.65 51.07 -2.39
N THR A 65 65.79 49.75 -2.39
CA THR A 65 66.52 49.01 -3.45
C THR A 65 65.74 48.95 -4.77
N TYR A 66 64.41 48.93 -4.70
CA TYR A 66 63.53 48.87 -5.86
C TYR A 66 62.73 50.16 -5.95
N GLY A 67 62.89 50.87 -7.07
CA GLY A 67 62.17 52.10 -7.40
C GLY A 67 61.94 52.22 -8.91
N PRO A 68 61.63 53.40 -9.45
CA PRO A 68 61.20 53.58 -10.85
C PRO A 68 62.14 52.96 -11.90
N ASN A 69 63.44 52.88 -11.63
CA ASN A 69 64.43 52.32 -12.54
C ASN A 69 64.43 50.77 -12.58
N GLN A 70 63.81 50.10 -11.61
CA GLN A 70 63.69 48.64 -11.53
C GLN A 70 62.30 48.16 -11.96
N TYR A 71 61.46 49.04 -12.52
CA TYR A 71 60.16 48.65 -13.04
C TYR A 71 60.32 47.59 -14.14
N GLY A 72 59.70 46.43 -13.94
CA GLY A 72 59.78 45.28 -14.83
C GLY A 72 60.84 44.26 -14.40
N ALA A 73 61.55 44.49 -13.28
CA ALA A 73 62.46 43.50 -12.72
C ALA A 73 61.70 42.24 -12.32
N ILE A 74 62.10 41.09 -12.86
CA ILE A 74 61.50 39.79 -12.58
C ILE A 74 62.38 39.03 -11.59
N VAL A 75 61.75 38.48 -10.56
CA VAL A 75 62.38 37.60 -9.57
C VAL A 75 61.54 36.34 -9.40
N PHE A 76 62.17 35.27 -8.93
CA PHE A 76 61.47 34.10 -8.45
C PHE A 76 61.48 34.10 -6.92
N VAL A 77 60.31 34.25 -6.32
CA VAL A 77 60.13 34.19 -4.88
C VAL A 77 60.13 32.73 -4.42
N THR A 78 61.09 32.36 -3.59
CA THR A 78 61.29 30.97 -3.12
C THR A 78 60.46 30.62 -1.89
N ALA A 79 60.00 31.62 -1.14
CA ALA A 79 59.10 31.49 0.00
C ALA A 79 58.33 32.80 0.18
N PRO A 80 57.05 32.77 0.59
CA PRO A 80 56.25 33.97 0.76
C PRO A 80 56.84 34.92 1.82
N ALA A 81 56.44 36.19 1.79
CA ALA A 81 56.66 37.06 2.94
C ALA A 81 55.78 36.57 4.10
N ASP A 82 56.30 36.66 5.32
CA ASP A 82 55.50 36.41 6.52
C ASP A 82 54.31 37.37 6.54
N GLU A 83 53.19 36.95 7.14
CA GLU A 83 51.93 37.71 7.10
C GLU A 83 52.09 39.17 7.56
N ALA A 84 52.90 39.40 8.60
CA ALA A 84 53.22 40.75 9.10
C ALA A 84 54.09 41.59 8.15
N ASN A 85 54.83 40.96 7.24
CA ASN A 85 55.74 41.60 6.27
C ASN A 85 55.08 41.80 4.89
N ARG A 86 53.80 41.44 4.74
CA ARG A 86 53.00 41.68 3.52
C ARG A 86 52.42 43.10 3.52
N VAL A 87 53.30 44.09 3.53
CA VAL A 87 52.93 45.51 3.51
C VAL A 87 53.83 46.26 2.53
N GLY A 88 53.40 47.44 2.07
CA GLY A 88 54.16 48.23 1.09
C GLY A 88 54.44 47.44 -0.18
N GLN A 89 55.71 47.41 -0.62
CA GLN A 89 56.10 46.74 -1.87
C GLN A 89 55.80 45.24 -1.88
N THR A 90 55.77 44.56 -0.73
CA THR A 90 55.55 43.10 -0.64
C THR A 90 54.12 42.72 -0.28
N ALA A 91 53.15 43.64 -0.37
CA ALA A 91 51.75 43.40 -0.03
C ALA A 91 51.14 42.16 -0.70
N HIS A 92 51.58 41.83 -1.91
CA HIS A 92 51.06 40.71 -2.70
C HIS A 92 52.02 39.52 -2.81
N VAL A 93 53.10 39.49 -2.03
CA VAL A 93 54.08 38.39 -2.03
C VAL A 93 53.68 37.32 -1.01
N ASP A 94 52.51 36.72 -1.22
CA ASP A 94 51.84 35.79 -0.30
C ASP A 94 52.11 34.31 -0.58
N ASP A 95 52.76 34.02 -1.71
CA ASP A 95 53.06 32.65 -2.16
C ASP A 95 54.38 32.59 -2.97
N PHE A 96 54.96 31.41 -3.11
CA PHE A 96 56.13 31.21 -3.98
C PHE A 96 55.75 31.40 -5.45
N GLY A 97 56.70 31.83 -6.29
CA GLY A 97 56.46 31.98 -7.73
C GLY A 97 57.19 33.16 -8.37
N PHE A 98 56.90 33.42 -9.64
CA PHE A 98 57.47 34.57 -10.35
C PHE A 98 56.74 35.85 -9.96
N TYR A 99 57.49 36.91 -9.73
CA TYR A 99 56.97 38.26 -9.47
C TYR A 99 57.74 39.25 -10.33
N TYR A 100 57.06 40.31 -10.76
CA TYR A 100 57.71 41.49 -11.30
C TYR A 100 57.45 42.70 -10.43
N TYR A 101 58.42 43.60 -10.35
CA TYR A 101 58.24 44.87 -9.66
C TYR A 101 57.52 45.85 -10.58
N HIS A 102 56.37 46.35 -10.11
CA HIS A 102 55.55 47.34 -10.81
C HIS A 102 55.81 48.73 -10.22
N GLY A 103 56.63 49.54 -10.90
CA GLY A 103 57.11 50.82 -10.38
C GLY A 103 56.00 51.83 -10.08
N ASP A 104 54.94 51.89 -10.90
CA ASP A 104 53.84 52.85 -10.67
C ASP A 104 52.96 52.49 -9.46
N LEU A 105 52.87 51.21 -9.12
CA LEU A 105 52.11 50.72 -7.98
C LEU A 105 52.99 50.60 -6.73
N ASP A 106 54.30 50.80 -6.87
CA ASP A 106 55.32 50.53 -5.87
C ASP A 106 55.15 49.15 -5.21
N GLN A 107 54.91 48.11 -6.02
CA GLN A 107 54.52 46.78 -5.54
C GLN A 107 55.11 45.64 -6.38
N TRP A 108 55.39 44.52 -5.73
CA TRP A 108 55.67 43.24 -6.37
C TRP A 108 54.36 42.55 -6.76
N VAL A 109 54.16 42.34 -8.06
CA VAL A 109 52.97 41.71 -8.62
C VAL A 109 53.31 40.33 -9.14
N LYS A 110 52.52 39.32 -8.77
CA LYS A 110 52.74 37.93 -9.19
C LYS A 110 52.55 37.80 -10.70
N LEU A 111 53.56 37.27 -11.38
CA LEU A 111 53.52 36.92 -12.79
C LEU A 111 52.76 35.60 -12.93
N GLY A 112 51.55 35.67 -13.46
CA GLY A 112 50.73 34.49 -13.77
C GLY A 112 50.06 33.86 -12.55
N SER A 113 48.94 34.44 -12.13
CA SER A 113 47.78 33.72 -11.59
C SER A 113 46.63 34.72 -11.44
N GLY A 114 45.80 34.87 -12.46
CA GLY A 114 44.51 35.56 -12.27
C GLY A 114 43.66 34.73 -11.30
N SER A 115 43.00 35.39 -10.34
CA SER A 115 42.03 34.75 -9.47
C SER A 115 41.07 33.90 -10.31
N THR A 116 40.97 32.61 -10.01
CA THR A 116 40.00 31.72 -10.65
C THR A 116 38.99 31.28 -9.61
N ILE A 117 37.75 31.03 -10.04
CA ILE A 117 36.66 30.53 -9.19
C ILE A 117 36.96 29.20 -8.48
N TYR A 118 38.08 28.54 -8.83
CA TYR A 118 38.51 27.28 -8.25
C TYR A 118 39.46 27.44 -7.06
N ARG A 119 40.02 28.65 -6.84
CA ARG A 119 41.09 28.86 -5.86
C ARG A 119 40.85 30.02 -4.91
N THR A 120 39.88 30.88 -5.19
CA THR A 120 39.54 32.05 -4.36
C THR A 120 38.04 32.35 -4.43
N ASP A 121 37.44 32.76 -3.31
CA ASP A 121 36.06 33.26 -3.27
C ASP A 121 35.91 34.52 -4.14
N GLY A 122 34.72 34.73 -4.70
CA GLY A 122 34.45 35.89 -5.56
C GLY A 122 32.97 36.08 -5.90
N ILE A 123 32.65 37.24 -6.48
CA ILE A 123 31.30 37.60 -6.93
C ILE A 123 31.23 37.47 -8.45
N LEU A 124 30.24 36.76 -8.96
CA LEU A 124 29.94 36.76 -10.39
C LEU A 124 29.30 38.10 -10.78
N THR A 125 29.87 38.80 -11.75
CA THR A 125 29.30 40.07 -12.27
C THR A 125 28.21 39.86 -13.33
N GLY A 126 27.94 38.59 -13.69
CA GLY A 126 26.87 38.18 -14.60
C GLY A 126 26.75 36.65 -14.65
N PRO A 127 25.74 36.12 -15.38
CA PRO A 127 25.57 34.68 -15.56
C PRO A 127 26.78 34.04 -16.22
N ARG A 128 27.14 32.85 -15.76
CA ARG A 128 28.20 32.05 -16.40
C ARG A 128 27.58 30.80 -17.00
N HIS A 129 27.73 30.62 -18.30
CA HIS A 129 27.32 29.41 -19.00
C HIS A 129 28.53 28.49 -19.21
N MET A 130 28.36 27.21 -18.87
CA MET A 130 29.31 26.15 -19.24
C MET A 130 28.64 25.25 -20.28
N THR A 131 29.24 25.15 -21.47
CA THR A 131 28.83 24.17 -22.49
C THR A 131 29.66 22.91 -22.31
N MET A 132 29.01 21.76 -22.12
CA MET A 132 29.70 20.50 -21.80
C MET A 132 30.13 19.68 -23.03
N ASP A 133 29.58 19.96 -24.23
CA ASP A 133 29.93 19.34 -25.52
C ASP A 133 30.09 17.80 -25.46
N GLY A 134 29.14 17.13 -24.80
CA GLY A 134 29.14 15.66 -24.63
C GLY A 134 30.02 15.12 -23.50
N ASN A 135 30.71 15.98 -22.74
CA ASN A 135 31.54 15.60 -21.59
C ASN A 135 30.76 15.73 -20.26
N ASN A 136 31.26 15.13 -19.18
CA ASN A 136 30.69 15.23 -17.83
C ASN A 136 31.49 16.20 -16.94
N LEU A 137 30.80 17.02 -16.14
CA LEU A 137 31.39 17.81 -15.07
C LEU A 137 31.12 17.12 -13.73
N GLY A 138 32.17 16.62 -13.09
CA GLY A 138 32.09 16.00 -11.76
C GLY A 138 32.74 16.85 -10.68
N PHE A 139 32.11 16.89 -9.49
CA PHE A 139 32.71 17.40 -8.26
C PHE A 139 32.97 16.21 -7.34
N THR A 140 34.20 16.02 -6.87
CA THR A 140 34.60 14.87 -6.03
C THR A 140 35.16 15.36 -4.69
N GLY A 141 34.74 14.73 -3.60
CA GLY A 141 35.24 15.01 -2.25
C GLY A 141 34.59 16.21 -1.52
N GLY A 142 33.59 16.86 -2.13
CA GLY A 142 32.90 18.04 -1.57
C GLY A 142 31.37 17.95 -1.60
N ARG A 143 30.71 19.00 -1.08
CA ARG A 143 29.24 19.19 -1.10
C ARG A 143 28.89 20.45 -1.91
N ILE A 144 27.73 20.47 -2.56
CA ILE A 144 27.22 21.65 -3.28
C ILE A 144 26.18 22.35 -2.41
N GLY A 145 26.40 23.63 -2.13
CA GLY A 145 25.45 24.50 -1.44
C GLY A 145 24.92 25.59 -2.38
N MET A 146 23.61 25.87 -2.32
CA MET A 146 23.01 27.04 -2.97
C MET A 146 22.18 27.82 -1.94
N GLY A 147 22.50 29.12 -1.77
CA GLY A 147 21.88 29.97 -0.74
C GLY A 147 22.36 29.67 0.69
N ILE A 148 23.39 28.83 0.85
CA ILE A 148 23.98 28.44 2.14
C ILE A 148 25.50 28.36 2.03
N VAL A 149 26.20 28.84 3.07
CA VAL A 149 27.68 28.85 3.11
C VAL A 149 28.29 27.54 3.60
N SER A 150 27.55 26.77 4.41
CA SER A 150 28.01 25.51 4.98
C SER A 150 26.93 24.45 4.79
N PRO A 151 26.98 23.68 3.68
CA PRO A 151 26.06 22.58 3.43
C PRO A 151 26.09 21.56 4.56
N ASN A 152 24.92 21.05 4.94
CA ASN A 152 24.78 20.04 5.97
C ASN A 152 25.69 18.82 5.70
N PRO A 153 26.43 18.29 6.69
CA PRO A 153 27.31 17.14 6.50
C PRO A 153 26.64 15.88 5.92
N SER A 154 25.32 15.72 6.09
CA SER A 154 24.58 14.57 5.56
C SER A 154 24.09 14.73 4.11
N ALA A 155 24.26 15.90 3.50
CA ALA A 155 23.71 16.20 2.17
C ALA A 155 24.83 16.43 1.13
N ILE A 156 24.71 15.81 -0.04
CA ILE A 156 25.59 16.11 -1.19
C ILE A 156 25.16 17.43 -1.87
N LEU A 157 23.86 17.71 -1.88
CA LEU A 157 23.26 18.96 -2.36
C LEU A 157 22.39 19.57 -1.25
N ASP A 158 22.67 20.82 -0.88
CA ASP A 158 21.92 21.57 0.13
C ASP A 158 21.44 22.91 -0.45
N LEU A 159 20.12 23.14 -0.41
CA LEU A 159 19.45 24.29 -1.02
C LEU A 159 18.68 25.04 0.06
N THR A 160 19.01 26.31 0.28
CA THR A 160 18.26 27.20 1.19
C THR A 160 17.71 28.40 0.43
N SER A 161 16.40 28.61 0.50
CA SER A 161 15.75 29.81 -0.04
C SER A 161 14.42 30.08 0.67
N THR A 162 14.05 31.35 0.79
CA THR A 162 12.73 31.79 1.28
C THR A 162 11.84 32.34 0.17
N GLN A 163 12.35 32.42 -1.06
CA GLN A 163 11.68 33.10 -2.19
C GLN A 163 11.55 32.21 -3.43
N THR A 164 12.36 31.16 -3.54
CA THR A 164 12.45 30.30 -4.73
C THR A 164 12.51 28.83 -4.32
N GLY A 165 12.10 27.93 -5.22
CA GLY A 165 12.08 26.48 -5.00
C GLY A 165 13.05 25.69 -5.88
N PHE A 166 13.04 24.37 -5.72
CA PHE A 166 13.80 23.43 -6.55
C PHE A 166 12.88 22.78 -7.61
N LEU A 167 13.23 22.93 -8.89
CA LEU A 167 12.52 22.27 -9.98
C LEU A 167 13.23 20.96 -10.35
N PHE A 168 12.53 19.84 -10.11
CA PHE A 168 12.90 18.54 -10.67
C PHE A 168 12.72 18.53 -12.19
N PRO A 169 13.37 17.60 -12.93
CA PRO A 169 13.09 17.38 -14.35
C PRO A 169 11.59 17.16 -14.57
N ARG A 170 10.97 18.05 -15.36
CA ARG A 170 9.53 18.01 -15.65
C ARG A 170 9.30 17.32 -16.98
N MET A 171 8.36 16.38 -17.01
CA MET A 171 8.08 15.58 -18.20
C MET A 171 6.64 15.04 -18.19
N LEU A 172 6.16 14.57 -19.33
CA LEU A 172 4.93 13.81 -19.46
C LEU A 172 5.13 12.37 -18.96
N LYS A 173 4.03 11.67 -18.66
CA LYS A 173 4.04 10.26 -18.27
C LYS A 173 4.67 9.38 -19.35
N THR A 174 4.41 9.69 -20.61
CA THR A 174 4.99 8.98 -21.77
C THR A 174 6.50 9.15 -21.82
N GLU A 175 7.00 10.35 -21.57
CA GLU A 175 8.43 10.68 -21.55
C GLU A 175 9.13 10.06 -20.33
N MET A 176 8.50 10.12 -19.16
CA MET A 176 8.97 9.46 -17.93
C MET A 176 9.14 7.95 -18.14
N ASN A 177 8.15 7.30 -18.75
CA ASN A 177 8.20 5.86 -19.04
C ASN A 177 9.22 5.51 -20.15
N ALA A 178 9.65 6.50 -20.95
CA ALA A 178 10.65 6.32 -22.00
C ALA A 178 12.10 6.46 -21.50
N ILE A 179 12.32 6.78 -20.22
CA ILE A 179 13.65 6.82 -19.63
C ILE A 179 14.23 5.39 -19.64
N ALA A 180 15.29 5.19 -20.42
CA ALA A 180 16.00 3.91 -20.47
C ALA A 180 16.85 3.72 -19.22
N ASN A 181 16.71 2.55 -18.57
CA ASN A 181 17.46 2.15 -17.37
C ASN A 181 17.45 3.20 -16.24
N PRO A 182 16.26 3.63 -15.74
CA PRO A 182 16.19 4.63 -14.68
C PRO A 182 16.85 4.08 -13.41
N ALA A 183 17.71 4.88 -12.79
CA ALA A 183 18.37 4.50 -11.55
C ALA A 183 17.37 4.34 -10.40
N TYR A 184 17.67 3.44 -9.45
CA TYR A 184 16.94 3.35 -8.19
C TYR A 184 17.05 4.69 -7.42
N GLY A 185 15.91 5.24 -6.98
CA GLY A 185 15.83 6.54 -6.32
C GLY A 185 15.85 7.75 -7.27
N LEU A 186 15.68 7.55 -8.58
CA LEU A 186 15.59 8.66 -9.53
C LEU A 186 14.30 9.48 -9.32
N PHE A 187 14.42 10.80 -9.13
CA PHE A 187 13.28 11.72 -8.98
C PHE A 187 12.97 12.47 -10.27
N VAL A 188 11.68 12.53 -10.62
CA VAL A 188 11.15 13.33 -11.74
C VAL A 188 9.80 13.94 -11.37
N PHE A 189 9.44 15.07 -11.97
CA PHE A 189 8.10 15.63 -11.83
C PHE A 189 7.28 15.29 -13.08
N CYS A 190 6.35 14.35 -12.94
CA CYS A 190 5.42 13.97 -13.99
C CYS A 190 4.27 14.97 -14.03
N THR A 191 4.00 15.59 -15.19
CA THR A 191 3.04 16.71 -15.28
C THR A 191 1.60 16.28 -15.51
N ASP A 192 1.36 15.04 -15.95
CA ASP A 192 0.04 14.52 -16.36
C ASP A 192 -0.27 13.12 -15.78
N CYS A 193 0.47 12.66 -14.77
CA CYS A 193 0.33 11.30 -14.23
C CYS A 193 -1.04 11.00 -13.58
N PHE A 194 -1.80 12.03 -13.21
CA PHE A 194 -3.09 11.92 -12.51
C PHE A 194 -4.17 12.82 -13.15
N ASN A 195 -4.74 12.43 -14.29
CA ASN A 195 -5.79 13.21 -15.00
C ASN A 195 -5.38 14.67 -15.26
N ASN A 196 -4.23 14.88 -15.91
CA ASN A 196 -3.59 16.19 -16.14
C ASN A 196 -3.11 16.91 -14.86
N SER A 197 -3.12 16.24 -13.70
CA SER A 197 -2.46 16.74 -12.50
C SER A 197 -1.03 16.22 -12.41
N GLY A 198 -0.12 17.10 -12.01
CA GLY A 198 1.30 16.78 -11.87
C GLY A 198 1.64 16.19 -10.49
N CYS A 199 2.72 15.42 -10.43
CA CYS A 199 3.24 14.85 -9.20
C CYS A 199 4.75 14.56 -9.26
N LEU A 200 5.42 14.62 -8.11
CA LEU A 200 6.77 14.12 -7.92
C LEU A 200 6.76 12.59 -7.84
N MET A 201 7.54 11.96 -8.72
CA MET A 201 7.68 10.52 -8.86
C MET A 201 9.10 10.09 -8.50
N VAL A 202 9.23 8.90 -7.89
CA VAL A 202 10.51 8.25 -7.58
C VAL A 202 10.55 6.86 -8.21
N ASN A 203 11.68 6.46 -8.81
CA ASN A 203 11.84 5.09 -9.28
C ASN A 203 12.25 4.17 -8.12
N ASP A 204 11.34 3.32 -7.68
CA ASP A 204 11.52 2.37 -6.58
C ASP A 204 12.06 1.01 -7.05
N SER A 205 12.32 0.84 -8.36
CA SER A 205 12.84 -0.41 -8.88
C SER A 205 14.33 -0.57 -8.58
N GLN A 206 14.68 -1.72 -8.00
CA GLN A 206 16.07 -2.18 -7.87
C GLN A 206 16.57 -2.87 -9.16
N ASP A 207 15.67 -3.20 -10.10
CA ASP A 207 16.01 -3.75 -11.41
C ASP A 207 16.04 -2.63 -12.47
N PRO A 208 17.22 -2.26 -13.02
CA PRO A 208 17.32 -1.21 -14.02
C PRO A 208 16.58 -1.55 -15.32
N GLY A 209 16.27 -2.82 -15.60
CA GLY A 209 15.51 -3.22 -16.79
C GLY A 209 14.00 -3.03 -16.67
N VAL A 210 13.47 -2.79 -15.47
CA VAL A 210 12.03 -2.73 -15.20
C VAL A 210 11.72 -1.53 -14.30
N PRO A 211 11.40 -0.34 -14.86
CA PRO A 211 11.03 0.83 -14.07
C PRO A 211 9.81 0.58 -13.16
N ASN A 212 9.84 1.09 -11.93
CA ASN A 212 8.69 1.08 -11.02
C ASN A 212 8.53 2.46 -10.38
N TRP A 213 7.64 3.28 -10.92
CA TRP A 213 7.45 4.67 -10.49
C TRP A 213 6.47 4.77 -9.32
N GLY A 214 6.99 5.08 -8.13
CA GLY A 214 6.22 5.45 -6.94
C GLY A 214 5.87 6.94 -6.91
N SER A 215 4.66 7.26 -6.44
CA SER A 215 4.19 8.64 -6.28
C SER A 215 4.46 9.15 -4.87
N LEU A 216 5.06 10.33 -4.76
CA LEU A 216 5.32 10.99 -3.46
C LEU A 216 4.31 12.10 -3.14
N CYS A 217 3.30 12.28 -3.97
CA CYS A 217 2.16 13.11 -3.62
C CYS A 217 1.20 12.26 -2.79
N SER A 218 1.10 12.53 -1.48
CA SER A 218 -0.05 12.09 -0.70
C SER A 218 -1.29 12.68 -1.35
N SER A 219 -2.32 11.86 -1.57
CA SER A 219 -3.56 12.19 -2.27
C SER A 219 -3.82 13.70 -2.35
N ASN A 220 -3.57 14.30 -3.52
CA ASN A 220 -3.95 15.69 -3.83
C ASN A 220 -5.49 15.84 -3.89
N VAL A 221 -6.21 15.19 -2.98
CA VAL A 221 -7.63 15.36 -2.77
C VAL A 221 -7.71 16.53 -1.80
N ALA A 222 -8.14 17.69 -2.29
CA ALA A 222 -8.31 18.87 -1.45
C ALA A 222 -9.14 18.51 -0.21
N THR A 223 -8.81 19.06 0.97
CA THR A 223 -9.74 19.01 2.09
C THR A 223 -11.03 19.70 1.67
N GLY A 224 -12.17 19.06 1.95
CA GLY A 224 -13.48 19.58 1.62
C GLY A 224 -13.72 20.92 2.31
N HIS A 225 -14.06 21.94 1.54
CA HIS A 225 -14.46 23.27 2.00
C HIS A 225 -15.81 23.62 1.38
N ILE A 226 -16.69 24.26 2.15
CA ILE A 226 -18.00 24.76 1.71
C ILE A 226 -18.12 26.25 2.05
N ALA A 227 -18.82 26.99 1.20
CA ALA A 227 -19.08 28.41 1.44
C ALA A 227 -20.13 28.62 2.54
N ASP A 228 -21.15 27.77 2.58
CA ASP A 228 -22.21 27.85 3.59
C ASP A 228 -22.92 26.51 3.79
N LEU A 229 -23.36 26.25 5.03
CA LEU A 229 -24.10 25.07 5.45
C LEU A 229 -25.53 25.46 5.85
N GLN A 230 -26.52 24.99 5.09
CA GLN A 230 -27.88 25.54 5.11
C GLN A 230 -28.80 24.76 6.06
N CYS A 231 -28.49 24.72 7.36
CA CYS A 231 -29.26 23.96 8.36
C CYS A 231 -30.76 24.30 8.43
N THR A 232 -31.16 25.54 8.12
CA THR A 232 -32.58 25.95 8.13
C THR A 232 -33.39 25.33 7.00
N SER A 233 -32.71 24.86 5.94
CA SER A 233 -33.31 24.14 4.82
C SER A 233 -33.16 22.62 4.97
N ALA A 234 -32.77 22.14 6.15
CA ALA A 234 -32.61 20.73 6.41
C ALA A 234 -33.97 20.01 6.34
N VAL A 235 -33.97 18.81 5.77
CA VAL A 235 -35.17 17.97 5.65
C VAL A 235 -34.94 16.67 6.40
N THR A 236 -35.79 16.40 7.38
CA THR A 236 -35.81 15.14 8.11
C THR A 236 -36.69 14.12 7.38
N ALA A 237 -36.14 12.94 7.13
CA ALA A 237 -36.86 11.78 6.63
C ALA A 237 -37.02 10.74 7.75
N GLY A 238 -38.26 10.31 7.98
CA GLY A 238 -38.63 9.45 9.10
C GLY A 238 -39.28 10.23 10.24
N VAL A 239 -39.76 9.50 11.25
CA VAL A 239 -40.36 10.06 12.46
C VAL A 239 -39.58 9.58 13.68
N VAL A 240 -39.47 10.42 14.70
CA VAL A 240 -38.68 10.15 15.90
C VAL A 240 -39.61 10.13 17.09
N HIS A 241 -39.56 9.06 17.88
CA HIS A 241 -40.37 8.92 19.08
C HIS A 241 -39.50 8.64 20.30
N THR A 242 -39.92 9.15 21.45
CA THR A 242 -39.26 8.90 22.74
C THR A 242 -39.20 7.41 23.09
N GLY A 243 -38.09 6.96 23.70
CA GLY A 243 -37.94 5.59 24.22
C GLY A 243 -37.79 4.49 23.17
N VAL A 244 -37.84 4.80 21.87
CA VAL A 244 -37.63 3.82 20.79
C VAL A 244 -36.25 4.03 20.16
N ALA A 245 -35.51 2.93 19.97
CA ALA A 245 -34.25 2.97 19.24
C ALA A 245 -34.49 3.30 17.77
N LEU A 246 -33.85 4.35 17.28
CA LEU A 246 -34.04 4.82 15.91
C LEU A 246 -33.33 3.95 14.89
N SER A 247 -34.03 3.69 13.79
CA SER A 247 -33.51 3.05 12.59
C SER A 247 -34.09 3.74 11.36
N GLY A 248 -33.26 4.01 10.35
CA GLY A 248 -33.67 4.60 9.07
C GLY A 248 -34.08 6.08 9.11
N VAL A 249 -33.87 6.78 10.23
CA VAL A 249 -34.08 8.23 10.31
C VAL A 249 -32.85 8.94 9.74
N SER A 250 -33.06 9.88 8.83
CA SER A 250 -31.98 10.69 8.27
C SER A 250 -32.36 12.16 8.18
N VAL A 251 -31.35 13.04 8.21
CA VAL A 251 -31.50 14.46 7.96
C VAL A 251 -30.61 14.86 6.81
N THR A 252 -31.20 15.43 5.77
CA THR A 252 -30.47 15.96 4.62
C THR A 252 -30.26 17.46 4.81
N VAL A 253 -29.00 17.89 4.85
CA VAL A 253 -28.60 19.29 5.02
C VAL A 253 -27.95 19.79 3.73
N PRO A 254 -28.55 20.76 3.03
CA PRO A 254 -27.93 21.37 1.86
C PRO A 254 -26.69 22.21 2.22
N TYR A 255 -25.75 22.32 1.29
CA TYR A 255 -24.61 23.24 1.36
C TYR A 255 -24.37 23.94 0.02
N THR A 256 -23.64 25.05 0.06
CA THR A 256 -23.23 25.80 -1.14
C THR A 256 -21.71 25.91 -1.26
N GLY A 257 -21.21 26.09 -2.48
CA GLY A 257 -19.80 26.40 -2.74
C GLY A 257 -18.79 25.31 -2.35
N GLY A 258 -19.16 24.03 -2.45
CA GLY A 258 -18.25 22.90 -2.27
C GLY A 258 -17.10 22.95 -3.28
N ASN A 259 -15.89 22.61 -2.83
CA ASN A 259 -14.67 22.66 -3.64
C ASN A 259 -14.27 21.31 -4.29
N GLY A 260 -15.11 20.26 -4.17
CA GLY A 260 -14.78 18.91 -4.65
C GLY A 260 -13.88 18.09 -3.72
N GLY A 261 -13.53 18.62 -2.54
CA GLY A 261 -12.63 17.98 -1.59
C GLY A 261 -13.28 16.92 -0.69
N THR A 262 -12.47 16.11 -0.01
CA THR A 262 -12.94 15.07 0.91
C THR A 262 -13.20 15.58 2.32
N TYR A 263 -14.20 15.01 2.99
CA TYR A 263 -14.48 15.24 4.41
C TYR A 263 -14.52 13.89 5.16
N PRO A 264 -14.06 13.85 6.44
CA PRO A 264 -14.05 12.61 7.22
C PRO A 264 -15.45 12.26 7.71
N ALA A 265 -15.62 11.01 8.18
CA ALA A 265 -16.80 10.64 8.94
C ALA A 265 -16.85 11.44 10.26
N ALA A 266 -18.04 11.80 10.70
CA ALA A 266 -18.27 12.59 11.91
C ALA A 266 -19.55 12.16 12.63
N SER A 267 -19.61 12.40 13.95
CA SER A 267 -20.79 12.11 14.76
C SER A 267 -21.04 13.27 15.72
N PHE A 268 -22.29 13.73 15.79
CA PHE A 268 -22.72 14.88 16.57
C PHE A 268 -23.84 14.48 17.52
N ASN A 269 -23.62 14.62 18.82
CA ASN A 269 -24.64 14.27 19.82
C ASN A 269 -25.71 15.35 19.95
N SER A 270 -26.95 14.94 20.22
CA SER A 270 -28.06 15.88 20.42
C SER A 270 -28.00 16.60 21.77
N THR A 271 -28.49 17.83 21.76
CA THR A 271 -28.77 18.69 22.93
C THR A 271 -30.27 19.04 22.97
N GLY A 272 -30.78 19.50 24.11
CA GLY A 272 -32.23 19.62 24.33
C GLY A 272 -32.80 18.24 24.69
N VAL A 273 -33.28 17.50 23.69
CA VAL A 273 -33.51 16.05 23.81
C VAL A 273 -32.20 15.29 23.60
N THR A 274 -31.75 14.55 24.61
CA THR A 274 -30.47 13.81 24.60
C THR A 274 -30.65 12.35 24.17
N GLY A 275 -29.54 11.64 23.94
CA GLY A 275 -29.54 10.20 23.61
C GLY A 275 -29.59 9.89 22.12
N LEU A 276 -29.62 10.91 21.27
CA LEU A 276 -29.51 10.78 19.82
C LEU A 276 -28.13 11.26 19.32
N ALA A 277 -27.70 10.72 18.18
CA ALA A 277 -26.51 11.15 17.46
C ALA A 277 -26.79 11.25 15.96
N ALA A 278 -26.36 12.34 15.34
CA ALA A 278 -26.35 12.54 13.90
C ALA A 278 -25.00 12.11 13.33
N ASN A 279 -24.98 11.04 12.54
CA ASN A 279 -23.76 10.46 11.99
C ASN A 279 -23.64 10.79 10.50
N LEU A 280 -22.49 11.31 10.10
CA LEU A 280 -22.10 11.58 8.73
C LEU A 280 -21.00 10.60 8.33
N ASP A 281 -21.21 9.84 7.27
CA ASP A 281 -20.16 9.00 6.69
C ASP A 281 -19.14 9.84 5.93
N GLY A 282 -17.89 9.40 5.89
CA GLY A 282 -16.83 10.09 5.16
C GLY A 282 -17.08 10.06 3.65
N GLY A 283 -16.78 11.17 2.96
CA GLY A 283 -17.13 11.32 1.55
C GLY A 283 -16.38 12.44 0.85
N SER A 284 -16.87 12.82 -0.33
CA SER A 284 -16.36 13.96 -1.12
C SER A 284 -17.48 14.94 -1.41
N LEU A 285 -17.16 16.23 -1.34
CA LEU A 285 -18.08 17.28 -1.74
C LEU A 285 -18.25 17.29 -3.25
N VAL A 286 -19.42 17.75 -3.71
CA VAL A 286 -19.62 18.14 -5.11
C VAL A 286 -18.98 19.52 -5.31
N ASN A 287 -18.43 19.77 -6.49
CA ASN A 287 -18.00 21.11 -6.86
C ASN A 287 -19.24 21.99 -7.12
N GLY A 288 -19.49 22.99 -6.28
CA GLY A 288 -20.73 23.78 -6.25
C GLY A 288 -21.68 23.38 -5.13
N ASN A 289 -22.99 23.39 -5.38
CA ASN A 289 -24.00 23.11 -4.35
C ASN A 289 -24.28 21.61 -4.23
N GLY A 290 -24.54 21.14 -3.02
CA GLY A 290 -24.79 19.72 -2.76
C GLY A 290 -25.53 19.49 -1.45
N ASN A 291 -25.64 18.22 -1.06
CA ASN A 291 -26.31 17.79 0.16
C ASN A 291 -25.41 16.89 0.99
N LEU A 292 -25.50 17.02 2.30
CA LEU A 292 -24.93 16.09 3.28
C LEU A 292 -26.08 15.33 3.93
N VAL A 293 -25.98 13.99 3.98
CA VAL A 293 -27.00 13.14 4.59
C VAL A 293 -26.46 12.59 5.90
N PHE A 294 -27.15 12.92 6.99
CA PHE A 294 -26.83 12.46 8.34
C PHE A 294 -27.80 11.33 8.73
N THR A 295 -27.28 10.20 9.19
CA THR A 295 -28.09 9.12 9.76
C THR A 295 -28.26 9.37 11.25
N ILE A 296 -29.51 9.46 11.73
CA ILE A 296 -29.82 9.66 13.15
C ILE A 296 -29.97 8.31 13.85
N THR A 297 -29.22 8.11 14.92
CA THR A 297 -29.22 6.88 15.73
C THR A 297 -29.40 7.20 17.21
N GLY A 298 -29.78 6.20 18.01
CA GLY A 298 -29.87 6.32 19.48
C GLY A 298 -31.30 6.17 19.99
N ILE A 299 -31.50 6.52 21.26
CA ILE A 299 -32.80 6.49 21.94
C ILE A 299 -33.03 7.87 22.55
N ALA A 300 -34.08 8.55 22.12
CA ALA A 300 -34.42 9.86 22.65
C ALA A 300 -34.86 9.76 24.12
N SER A 301 -34.34 10.65 24.96
CA SER A 301 -34.62 10.66 26.41
C SER A 301 -36.00 11.21 26.79
N ALA A 302 -36.61 12.03 25.93
CA ALA A 302 -37.94 12.61 26.10
C ALA A 302 -38.48 13.13 24.75
N ALA A 303 -39.77 13.46 24.69
CA ALA A 303 -40.34 14.24 23.59
C ALA A 303 -39.89 15.72 23.65
N GLY A 304 -39.85 16.38 22.49
CA GLY A 304 -39.40 17.77 22.30
C GLY A 304 -38.36 17.91 21.19
N THR A 305 -37.67 19.04 21.12
CA THR A 305 -36.71 19.33 20.04
C THR A 305 -35.30 18.81 20.37
N ALA A 306 -34.77 17.90 19.55
CA ALA A 306 -33.37 17.47 19.55
C ALA A 306 -32.54 18.39 18.65
N SER A 307 -31.48 19.00 19.18
CA SER A 307 -30.62 19.95 18.44
C SER A 307 -29.20 19.40 18.26
N PHE A 308 -28.71 19.41 17.02
CA PHE A 308 -27.38 18.91 16.63
C PHE A 308 -26.52 20.06 16.12
N ASN A 309 -25.42 20.36 16.82
CA ASN A 309 -24.42 21.33 16.34
C ASN A 309 -23.45 20.62 15.42
N ILE A 310 -23.69 20.72 14.10
CA ILE A 310 -22.89 20.04 13.08
C ILE A 310 -21.78 20.96 12.57
N THR A 311 -20.62 20.38 12.27
CA THR A 311 -19.48 21.09 11.68
C THR A 311 -18.92 20.28 10.52
N VAL A 312 -18.98 20.82 9.30
CA VAL A 312 -18.47 20.16 8.08
C VAL A 312 -17.87 21.21 7.17
N GLY A 313 -16.71 20.93 6.59
CA GLY A 313 -16.05 21.83 5.62
C GLY A 313 -15.80 23.24 6.16
N GLU A 314 -15.39 23.34 7.43
CA GLU A 314 -15.12 24.58 8.18
C GLU A 314 -16.34 25.45 8.52
N GLN A 315 -17.55 25.03 8.11
CA GLN A 315 -18.80 25.69 8.51
C GLN A 315 -19.50 24.91 9.62
N SER A 316 -20.19 25.66 10.49
CA SER A 316 -20.98 25.10 11.58
C SER A 316 -22.39 25.68 11.57
N CYS A 317 -23.39 24.85 11.83
CA CYS A 317 -24.75 25.30 12.10
C CYS A 317 -25.52 24.27 12.95
N THR A 318 -26.71 24.64 13.42
CA THR A 318 -27.56 23.78 14.26
C THR A 318 -28.73 23.23 13.45
N VAL A 319 -28.84 21.91 13.39
CA VAL A 319 -29.99 21.19 12.83
C VAL A 319 -30.91 20.75 13.97
N THR A 320 -32.22 20.88 13.80
CA THR A 320 -33.22 20.42 14.78
C THR A 320 -34.05 19.26 14.23
N VAL A 321 -34.32 18.27 15.07
CA VAL A 321 -35.23 17.15 14.80
C VAL A 321 -36.27 17.12 15.92
N GLU A 322 -37.55 17.14 15.55
CA GLU A 322 -38.64 17.01 16.51
C GLU A 322 -38.80 15.55 16.95
N VAL A 323 -39.00 15.35 18.26
CA VAL A 323 -39.24 14.06 18.89
C VAL A 323 -40.64 14.06 19.49
N ASP A 324 -41.47 13.13 19.03
CA ASP A 324 -42.84 12.96 19.53
C ASP A 324 -42.92 11.92 20.64
N ASP A 325 -44.02 11.94 21.40
CA ASP A 325 -44.32 10.89 22.37
C ASP A 325 -44.71 9.58 21.66
N PHE A 326 -44.15 8.44 22.10
CA PHE A 326 -44.52 7.14 21.58
C PHE A 326 -45.90 6.71 22.09
N THR A 327 -46.93 6.95 21.28
CA THR A 327 -48.33 6.67 21.64
C THR A 327 -48.87 5.41 20.96
N ALA A 328 -48.15 4.81 20.02
CA ALA A 328 -48.59 3.59 19.32
C ALA A 328 -48.68 2.39 20.26
N SER A 329 -49.83 1.71 20.23
CA SER A 329 -50.10 0.56 21.08
C SER A 329 -51.03 -0.43 20.39
N VAL A 330 -50.80 -1.71 20.66
CA VAL A 330 -51.62 -2.84 20.20
C VAL A 330 -51.97 -3.73 21.41
N VAL A 331 -53.10 -4.42 21.36
CA VAL A 331 -53.59 -5.28 22.45
C VAL A 331 -52.81 -6.59 22.50
N SER A 332 -52.63 -7.27 21.36
CA SER A 332 -51.88 -8.52 21.27
C SER A 332 -51.10 -8.61 19.95
N LEU A 333 -50.01 -9.38 19.97
CA LEU A 333 -49.25 -9.81 18.81
C LEU A 333 -49.56 -11.30 18.54
N GLU A 334 -49.91 -11.64 17.31
CA GLU A 334 -50.32 -13.00 16.91
C GLU A 334 -49.19 -13.73 16.20
N CYS A 335 -48.03 -13.90 16.86
CA CYS A 335 -46.82 -14.48 16.26
C CYS A 335 -46.99 -15.88 15.67
N THR A 336 -47.93 -16.68 16.18
CA THR A 336 -48.20 -18.04 15.67
C THR A 336 -48.89 -18.04 14.30
N SER A 337 -49.51 -16.91 13.94
CA SER A 337 -50.16 -16.70 12.64
C SER A 337 -49.29 -15.87 11.69
N ALA A 338 -48.04 -15.59 12.07
CA ALA A 338 -47.12 -14.84 11.23
C ALA A 338 -46.75 -15.64 9.97
N THR A 339 -46.46 -14.92 8.88
CA THR A 339 -46.15 -15.52 7.58
C THR A 339 -44.89 -14.89 6.98
N LEU A 340 -43.92 -15.73 6.63
CA LEU A 340 -42.72 -15.34 5.90
C LEU A 340 -42.90 -15.61 4.40
N VAL A 341 -42.56 -14.63 3.56
CA VAL A 341 -42.66 -14.71 2.11
C VAL A 341 -41.40 -14.14 1.46
N PRO A 342 -40.62 -14.93 0.69
CA PRO A 342 -40.76 -16.38 0.48
C PRO A 342 -40.61 -17.20 1.77
N ASN A 343 -41.31 -18.33 1.89
CA ASN A 343 -41.30 -19.16 3.11
C ASN A 343 -40.04 -20.03 3.29
N ALA A 344 -39.09 -19.98 2.35
CA ALA A 344 -37.88 -20.77 2.37
C ALA A 344 -36.68 -19.89 2.74
N LEU A 345 -36.03 -20.23 3.85
CA LEU A 345 -34.73 -19.70 4.25
C LEU A 345 -33.67 -20.78 4.03
N THR A 346 -32.54 -20.43 3.42
CA THR A 346 -31.40 -21.33 3.26
C THR A 346 -30.15 -20.65 3.78
N GLN A 347 -29.37 -21.37 4.59
CA GLN A 347 -28.14 -20.84 5.18
C GLN A 347 -27.15 -20.41 4.09
N GLY A 348 -26.56 -19.23 4.26
CA GLY A 348 -25.56 -18.68 3.34
C GLY A 348 -26.12 -18.05 2.07
N GLU A 349 -27.38 -18.32 1.72
CA GLU A 349 -28.03 -17.71 0.56
C GLU A 349 -28.55 -16.31 0.88
N ALA A 350 -28.50 -15.41 -0.10
CA ALA A 350 -29.10 -14.09 0.03
C ALA A 350 -30.63 -14.22 0.03
N TYR A 351 -31.27 -13.64 1.04
CA TYR A 351 -32.71 -13.60 1.19
C TYR A 351 -33.21 -12.16 1.06
N THR A 352 -34.33 -11.98 0.37
CA THR A 352 -35.11 -10.74 0.34
C THR A 352 -36.57 -11.12 0.32
N GLY A 353 -37.33 -10.66 1.31
CA GLY A 353 -38.73 -11.00 1.47
C GLY A 353 -39.39 -10.19 2.59
N THR A 354 -40.53 -10.66 3.04
CA THR A 354 -41.33 -10.01 4.08
C THR A 354 -41.75 -11.00 5.16
N LEU A 355 -41.68 -10.58 6.42
CA LEU A 355 -42.33 -11.25 7.54
C LEU A 355 -43.56 -10.43 7.94
N THR A 356 -44.74 -11.02 7.83
CA THR A 356 -46.01 -10.39 8.24
C THR A 356 -46.44 -10.95 9.59
N VAL A 357 -46.59 -10.10 10.60
CA VAL A 357 -47.03 -10.45 11.95
C VAL A 357 -48.36 -9.76 12.25
N PRO A 358 -49.47 -10.50 12.37
CA PRO A 358 -50.76 -9.91 12.72
C PRO A 358 -50.79 -9.38 14.16
N TYR A 359 -51.59 -8.35 14.42
CA TYR A 359 -51.87 -7.81 15.74
C TYR A 359 -53.35 -7.49 15.92
N THR A 360 -53.80 -7.37 17.17
CA THR A 360 -55.16 -6.93 17.51
C THR A 360 -55.17 -5.57 18.22
N GLY A 361 -56.28 -4.84 18.09
CA GLY A 361 -56.56 -3.65 18.90
C GLY A 361 -55.56 -2.49 18.76
N GLY A 362 -55.02 -2.24 17.56
CA GLY A 362 -54.24 -1.05 17.25
C GLY A 362 -55.04 0.23 17.46
N ASN A 363 -54.36 1.29 17.91
CA ASN A 363 -54.98 2.55 18.31
C ASN A 363 -54.94 3.67 17.25
N GLY A 364 -54.50 3.40 16.03
CA GLY A 364 -54.46 4.40 14.95
C GLY A 364 -53.24 5.35 14.98
N ALA A 365 -52.35 5.23 15.95
CA ALA A 365 -51.21 6.15 16.08
C ALA A 365 -50.05 5.80 15.11
N LEU A 366 -49.19 6.79 14.88
CA LEU A 366 -47.96 6.64 14.09
C LEU A 366 -46.90 5.89 14.89
N TYR A 367 -46.05 5.14 14.19
CA TYR A 367 -44.87 4.50 14.76
C TYR A 367 -43.65 4.70 13.85
N PRO A 368 -42.45 4.83 14.44
CA PRO A 368 -41.21 4.97 13.70
C PRO A 368 -40.78 3.64 13.09
N GLN A 369 -39.86 3.71 12.13
CA GLN A 369 -39.18 2.52 11.63
C GLN A 369 -38.42 1.85 12.78
N GLN A 370 -38.45 0.52 12.81
CA GLN A 370 -37.70 -0.31 13.76
C GLN A 370 -36.93 -1.36 12.99
N SER A 371 -35.72 -1.69 13.44
CA SER A 371 -34.95 -2.78 12.85
C SER A 371 -34.16 -3.56 13.88
N PHE A 372 -34.04 -4.86 13.66
CA PHE A 372 -33.17 -5.74 14.44
C PHE A 372 -32.61 -6.85 13.56
N THR A 373 -31.60 -7.56 14.05
CA THR A 373 -31.00 -8.70 13.35
C THR A 373 -31.20 -9.99 14.12
N GLN A 374 -31.54 -11.07 13.43
CA GLN A 374 -31.63 -12.41 13.99
C GLN A 374 -31.04 -13.42 12.99
N ASN A 375 -30.10 -14.26 13.45
CA ASN A 375 -29.42 -15.26 12.62
C ASN A 375 -28.83 -14.71 11.29
N GLY A 376 -28.31 -13.48 11.27
CA GLY A 376 -27.75 -12.85 10.06
C GLY A 376 -28.77 -12.24 9.10
N LEU A 377 -30.07 -12.38 9.39
CA LEU A 377 -31.14 -11.68 8.69
C LEU A 377 -31.47 -10.38 9.43
N THR A 378 -31.65 -9.30 8.68
CA THR A 378 -32.12 -7.99 9.18
C THR A 378 -33.61 -7.89 8.93
N PHE A 379 -34.38 -7.62 9.99
CA PHE A 379 -35.82 -7.41 9.96
C PHE A 379 -36.07 -5.93 10.18
N THR A 380 -36.64 -5.25 9.19
CA THR A 380 -36.95 -3.82 9.24
C THR A 380 -38.45 -3.63 9.10
N LEU A 381 -39.10 -3.19 10.17
CA LEU A 381 -40.46 -2.66 10.12
C LEU A 381 -40.40 -1.20 9.68
N PRO A 382 -40.87 -0.83 8.47
CA PRO A 382 -40.91 0.58 8.05
C PRO A 382 -41.78 1.43 8.99
N SER A 383 -41.59 2.75 9.02
CA SER A 383 -42.51 3.63 9.73
C SER A 383 -43.90 3.55 9.13
N GLY A 384 -44.92 3.72 9.96
CA GLY A 384 -46.30 3.57 9.52
C GLY A 384 -47.33 4.09 10.52
N THR A 385 -48.59 3.84 10.20
CA THR A 385 -49.74 4.14 11.06
C THR A 385 -50.40 2.82 11.44
N LEU A 386 -50.71 2.62 12.72
CA LEU A 386 -51.49 1.47 13.15
C LEU A 386 -52.90 1.54 12.55
N ALA A 387 -53.50 0.39 12.27
CA ALA A 387 -54.93 0.32 12.02
C ALA A 387 -55.69 0.59 13.33
N SER A 388 -56.87 1.19 13.25
CA SER A 388 -57.81 1.21 14.37
C SER A 388 -58.50 -0.15 14.46
N GLY A 389 -58.06 -1.02 15.36
CA GLY A 389 -58.47 -2.42 15.44
C GLY A 389 -57.38 -3.39 14.98
N ASN A 390 -57.75 -4.46 14.27
CA ASN A 390 -56.79 -5.48 13.86
C ASN A 390 -55.98 -5.03 12.64
N GLY A 391 -54.72 -5.44 12.58
CA GLY A 391 -53.81 -5.09 11.48
C GLY A 391 -52.59 -6.00 11.42
N ASN A 392 -51.61 -5.61 10.62
CA ASN A 392 -50.38 -6.37 10.41
C ASN A 392 -49.16 -5.46 10.53
N PHE A 393 -48.11 -5.96 11.17
CA PHE A 393 -46.75 -5.47 10.99
C PHE A 393 -46.10 -6.21 9.83
N VAL A 394 -45.56 -5.48 8.86
CA VAL A 394 -44.87 -6.07 7.70
C VAL A 394 -43.41 -5.67 7.77
N TYR A 395 -42.56 -6.61 8.15
CA TYR A 395 -41.12 -6.44 8.21
C TYR A 395 -40.51 -6.77 6.85
N ASN A 396 -39.71 -5.87 6.30
CA ASN A 396 -38.80 -6.17 5.20
C ASN A 396 -37.63 -6.98 5.76
N VAL A 397 -37.34 -8.13 5.16
CA VAL A 397 -36.32 -9.05 5.64
C VAL A 397 -35.24 -9.21 4.58
N THR A 398 -34.00 -8.90 4.93
CA THR A 398 -32.86 -8.96 4.02
C THR A 398 -31.64 -9.56 4.71
N GLY A 399 -30.73 -10.16 3.95
CA GLY A 399 -29.46 -10.67 4.47
C GLY A 399 -29.28 -12.15 4.16
N SER A 400 -28.40 -12.83 4.90
CA SER A 400 -28.14 -14.26 4.70
C SER A 400 -28.11 -14.97 6.04
N ALA A 401 -28.86 -16.07 6.14
CA ALA A 401 -28.94 -16.82 7.38
C ALA A 401 -27.56 -17.45 7.71
N THR A 402 -27.07 -17.23 8.93
CA THR A 402 -25.72 -17.66 9.32
C THR A 402 -25.64 -19.12 9.81
N ALA A 403 -26.75 -19.64 10.33
CA ALA A 403 -26.89 -21.01 10.82
C ALA A 403 -28.20 -21.62 10.32
N SER A 404 -28.19 -22.92 10.09
CA SER A 404 -29.40 -23.68 9.75
C SER A 404 -30.10 -24.23 11.01
N GLY A 405 -31.32 -24.74 10.86
CA GLY A 405 -32.15 -25.27 11.93
C GLY A 405 -33.28 -24.34 12.37
N ALA A 406 -33.86 -24.62 13.53
CA ALA A 406 -34.96 -23.84 14.08
C ALA A 406 -34.51 -22.43 14.48
N MET A 407 -35.27 -21.43 14.06
CA MET A 407 -35.03 -20.01 14.34
C MET A 407 -36.23 -19.41 15.08
N SER A 408 -35.95 -18.78 16.22
CA SER A 408 -36.93 -18.00 16.97
C SER A 408 -36.70 -16.52 16.71
N ILE A 409 -37.64 -15.85 16.05
CA ILE A 409 -37.58 -14.42 15.72
C ILE A 409 -38.35 -13.64 16.81
N PRO A 410 -37.67 -12.85 17.66
CA PRO A 410 -38.32 -12.07 18.69
C PRO A 410 -39.05 -10.87 18.09
N ILE A 411 -40.35 -10.75 18.35
CA ILE A 411 -41.18 -9.60 17.97
C ILE A 411 -41.60 -8.86 19.23
N SER A 412 -41.26 -7.58 19.28
CA SER A 412 -41.68 -6.64 20.30
C SER A 412 -42.20 -5.36 19.65
N PHE A 413 -43.19 -4.73 20.29
CA PHE A 413 -43.71 -3.44 19.86
C PHE A 413 -44.29 -2.67 21.04
N GLY A 414 -43.78 -1.46 21.29
CA GLY A 414 -44.23 -0.63 22.42
C GLY A 414 -44.14 -1.35 23.77
N SER A 415 -45.20 -1.25 24.57
CA SER A 415 -45.34 -1.93 25.86
C SER A 415 -46.05 -3.29 25.77
N THR A 416 -46.43 -3.75 24.57
CA THR A 416 -47.13 -5.03 24.40
C THR A 416 -46.17 -6.19 24.73
N PRO A 417 -46.61 -7.23 25.46
CA PRO A 417 -45.77 -8.38 25.75
C PRO A 417 -45.16 -8.97 24.47
N PRO A 418 -43.84 -9.25 24.44
CA PRO A 418 -43.18 -9.76 23.24
C PRO A 418 -43.60 -11.21 22.96
N CYS A 419 -43.54 -11.62 21.69
CA CYS A 419 -43.74 -13.00 21.26
C CYS A 419 -42.68 -13.44 20.25
N ASN A 420 -42.61 -14.73 19.95
CA ASN A 420 -41.63 -15.29 19.01
C ASN A 420 -42.33 -15.90 17.80
N VAL A 421 -41.88 -15.55 16.60
CA VAL A 421 -42.21 -16.28 15.35
C VAL A 421 -41.22 -17.42 15.19
N SER A 422 -41.72 -18.62 14.96
CA SER A 422 -40.89 -19.81 14.74
C SER A 422 -40.74 -20.07 13.25
N GLU A 423 -39.51 -20.08 12.76
CA GLU A 423 -39.16 -20.38 11.37
C GLU A 423 -38.08 -21.47 11.32
N THR A 424 -37.88 -22.09 10.16
CA THR A 424 -36.80 -23.07 9.95
C THR A 424 -35.90 -22.64 8.81
N VAL A 425 -34.59 -22.58 9.07
CA VAL A 425 -33.57 -22.33 8.05
C VAL A 425 -33.05 -23.67 7.55
N SER A 426 -33.18 -23.92 6.26
CA SER A 426 -32.63 -25.11 5.61
C SER A 426 -31.10 -25.04 5.52
N PRO A 427 -30.37 -26.16 5.67
CA PRO A 427 -28.93 -26.19 5.43
C PRO A 427 -28.56 -25.76 4.01
N GLY A 428 -27.48 -24.98 3.88
CA GLY A 428 -26.91 -24.66 2.57
C GLY A 428 -26.31 -25.91 1.93
N THR A 429 -26.47 -26.07 0.61
CA THR A 429 -25.93 -27.23 -0.13
C THR A 429 -24.62 -26.92 -0.85
N THR A 430 -24.36 -25.63 -1.11
CA THR A 430 -23.15 -25.15 -1.77
C THR A 430 -22.64 -23.87 -1.12
N VAL A 431 -21.37 -23.52 -1.34
CA VAL A 431 -20.77 -22.28 -0.86
C VAL A 431 -19.74 -21.77 -1.85
N ALA A 432 -19.79 -20.48 -2.19
CA ALA A 432 -18.75 -19.82 -2.97
C ALA A 432 -17.58 -19.42 -2.06
N MET A 433 -16.39 -19.93 -2.36
CA MET A 433 -15.16 -19.64 -1.63
C MET A 433 -14.14 -18.90 -2.51
N CYS A 434 -13.29 -18.10 -1.88
CA CYS A 434 -12.31 -17.26 -2.56
C CYS A 434 -11.13 -18.05 -3.11
N MET A 435 -10.71 -17.70 -4.32
CA MET A 435 -9.65 -18.39 -5.06
C MET A 435 -8.46 -17.49 -5.44
N GLY A 436 -8.53 -16.20 -5.07
CA GLY A 436 -7.54 -15.16 -5.37
C GLY A 436 -7.97 -14.22 -6.50
N ASN A 437 -7.34 -13.04 -6.58
CA ASN A 437 -7.60 -12.01 -7.60
C ASN A 437 -9.08 -11.63 -7.75
N GLY A 438 -9.83 -11.60 -6.64
CA GLY A 438 -11.27 -11.28 -6.65
C GLY A 438 -12.17 -12.37 -7.25
N THR A 439 -11.65 -13.57 -7.50
CA THR A 439 -12.42 -14.70 -8.05
C THR A 439 -12.92 -15.65 -6.95
N THR A 440 -14.08 -16.27 -7.19
CA THR A 440 -14.65 -17.32 -6.33
C THR A 440 -14.95 -18.58 -7.12
N ARG A 441 -15.01 -19.73 -6.44
CA ARG A 441 -15.49 -21.01 -6.97
C ARG A 441 -16.49 -21.63 -6.01
N VAL A 442 -17.47 -22.35 -6.55
CA VAL A 442 -18.52 -22.99 -5.76
C VAL A 442 -18.06 -24.37 -5.29
N TRP A 443 -18.21 -24.64 -4.01
CA TRP A 443 -17.90 -25.90 -3.36
C TRP A 443 -19.18 -26.52 -2.81
N MET A 444 -19.24 -27.85 -2.73
CA MET A 444 -20.30 -28.50 -1.95
C MET A 444 -20.14 -28.14 -0.46
N ALA A 445 -21.25 -27.81 0.21
CA ALA A 445 -21.23 -27.43 1.62
C ALA A 445 -21.01 -28.63 2.56
N HIS A 446 -21.22 -29.87 2.08
CA HIS A 446 -20.96 -31.11 2.81
C HIS A 446 -19.92 -32.00 2.11
N ASN A 447 -19.28 -32.88 2.87
CA ASN A 447 -18.47 -33.96 2.31
C ASN A 447 -19.35 -34.91 1.51
N LEU A 448 -18.80 -35.54 0.48
CA LEU A 448 -19.55 -36.51 -0.30
C LEU A 448 -19.94 -37.72 0.59
N GLY A 449 -21.25 -37.99 0.67
CA GLY A 449 -21.81 -39.04 1.54
C GLY A 449 -22.12 -38.61 2.98
N ALA A 450 -22.01 -37.32 3.29
CA ALA A 450 -22.46 -36.78 4.57
C ALA A 450 -23.99 -36.56 4.62
N ASP A 451 -24.54 -36.44 5.81
CA ASP A 451 -25.94 -36.09 6.05
C ASP A 451 -26.17 -34.60 5.74
N THR A 452 -26.86 -34.33 4.63
CA THR A 452 -27.13 -32.98 4.13
C THR A 452 -28.26 -32.26 4.87
N SER A 453 -28.96 -32.94 5.79
CA SER A 453 -29.94 -32.32 6.68
C SER A 453 -29.31 -31.58 7.86
N LEU A 454 -28.02 -31.81 8.12
CA LEU A 454 -27.27 -31.15 9.18
C LEU A 454 -26.67 -29.83 8.70
N ASP A 455 -26.46 -28.89 9.61
CA ASP A 455 -25.71 -27.66 9.34
C ASP A 455 -24.29 -28.00 8.83
N PRO A 456 -23.91 -27.62 7.60
CA PRO A 456 -22.56 -27.86 7.09
C PRO A 456 -21.47 -27.07 7.82
N ASN A 457 -21.83 -25.99 8.51
CA ASN A 457 -20.90 -25.03 9.13
C ASN A 457 -21.31 -24.69 10.58
N PRO A 458 -21.41 -25.68 11.48
CA PRO A 458 -21.77 -25.44 12.87
C PRO A 458 -20.71 -24.59 13.57
N THR A 459 -21.12 -23.78 14.54
CA THR A 459 -20.23 -22.79 15.18
C THR A 459 -19.34 -23.37 16.28
N THR A 460 -19.71 -24.49 16.88
CA THR A 460 -19.04 -25.06 18.06
C THR A 460 -18.31 -26.36 17.79
N MET A 461 -18.96 -27.30 17.11
CA MET A 461 -18.42 -28.62 16.78
C MET A 461 -19.22 -29.28 15.67
N VAL A 462 -18.57 -30.17 14.93
CA VAL A 462 -19.24 -31.04 13.94
C VAL A 462 -19.73 -32.34 14.59
N SER A 463 -20.67 -33.03 13.94
CA SER A 463 -21.14 -34.36 14.35
C SER A 463 -20.65 -35.43 13.37
N SER A 464 -20.83 -36.70 13.72
CA SER A 464 -20.44 -37.83 12.85
C SER A 464 -21.12 -37.77 11.47
N GLY A 465 -22.34 -37.25 11.37
CA GLY A 465 -23.06 -37.11 10.11
C GLY A 465 -22.36 -36.22 9.07
N LEU A 466 -21.50 -35.30 9.48
CA LEU A 466 -20.80 -34.37 8.57
C LEU A 466 -19.51 -34.94 7.97
N HIS A 467 -19.00 -36.07 8.46
CA HIS A 467 -17.69 -36.61 8.05
C HIS A 467 -17.72 -37.18 6.62
N GLY A 468 -18.85 -37.74 6.19
CA GLY A 468 -19.03 -38.33 4.86
C GLY A 468 -18.36 -39.71 4.70
N ASN A 469 -18.18 -40.12 3.44
CA ASN A 469 -17.59 -41.40 3.08
C ASN A 469 -16.09 -41.29 2.76
N TYR A 470 -15.39 -42.42 2.81
CA TYR A 470 -14.02 -42.57 2.34
C TYR A 470 -13.99 -43.24 0.97
N TYR A 471 -13.16 -42.73 0.07
CA TYR A 471 -12.99 -43.22 -1.30
C TYR A 471 -11.52 -43.55 -1.54
N GLN A 472 -11.22 -44.58 -2.32
CA GLN A 472 -9.87 -44.75 -2.88
C GLN A 472 -9.74 -43.94 -4.15
N TRP A 473 -8.53 -43.46 -4.44
CA TRP A 473 -8.32 -42.60 -5.59
C TRP A 473 -8.68 -43.33 -6.89
N GLY A 474 -9.44 -42.66 -7.76
CA GLY A 474 -9.86 -43.18 -9.06
C GLY A 474 -11.08 -44.10 -9.04
N LYS A 475 -11.77 -44.28 -7.90
CA LYS A 475 -12.96 -45.14 -7.77
C LYS A 475 -14.26 -44.35 -7.56
N LYS A 476 -15.35 -44.81 -8.17
CA LYS A 476 -16.67 -44.18 -8.05
C LYS A 476 -17.36 -44.50 -6.72
N ASP A 477 -17.23 -45.74 -6.25
CA ASP A 477 -17.95 -46.21 -5.07
C ASP A 477 -17.15 -45.97 -3.78
N PRO A 478 -17.82 -45.64 -2.66
CA PRO A 478 -17.16 -45.48 -1.37
C PRO A 478 -16.65 -46.83 -0.85
N VAL A 479 -15.50 -46.81 -0.17
CA VAL A 479 -14.87 -48.01 0.41
C VAL A 479 -15.06 -48.13 1.92
N ALA A 480 -15.42 -47.03 2.58
CA ALA A 480 -15.78 -46.99 4.00
C ALA A 480 -16.63 -45.76 4.30
N ASN A 481 -17.25 -45.75 5.48
CA ASN A 481 -18.01 -44.63 6.01
C ASN A 481 -17.79 -44.51 7.54
N VAL A 482 -18.52 -43.60 8.17
CA VAL A 482 -18.44 -43.35 9.62
C VAL A 482 -18.79 -44.55 10.49
N SER A 483 -19.61 -45.47 9.98
CA SER A 483 -20.05 -46.70 10.67
C SER A 483 -19.13 -47.89 10.42
N THR A 484 -18.15 -47.77 9.52
CA THR A 484 -17.23 -48.86 9.20
C THR A 484 -16.25 -49.10 10.37
N PRO A 485 -16.06 -50.35 10.84
CA PRO A 485 -15.17 -50.67 11.97
C PRO A 485 -13.74 -50.13 11.81
N LEU A 486 -13.05 -49.97 12.94
CA LEU A 486 -11.69 -49.41 12.99
C LEU A 486 -10.62 -50.38 12.46
N SER A 487 -10.90 -51.68 12.57
CA SER A 487 -10.03 -52.79 12.15
C SER A 487 -9.76 -52.81 10.64
N PRO A 488 -8.74 -53.57 10.19
CA PRO A 488 -8.52 -53.85 8.79
C PRO A 488 -9.79 -54.31 8.06
N ILE A 489 -9.97 -53.82 6.83
CA ILE A 489 -11.11 -54.14 5.96
C ILE A 489 -10.72 -55.33 5.09
N VAL A 490 -11.48 -56.43 5.19
CA VAL A 490 -11.25 -57.63 4.37
C VAL A 490 -11.46 -57.28 2.89
N GLY A 491 -10.50 -57.65 2.05
CA GLY A 491 -10.54 -57.35 0.61
C GLY A 491 -10.16 -55.91 0.25
N TRP A 492 -9.46 -55.19 1.14
CA TRP A 492 -8.93 -53.87 0.82
C TRP A 492 -8.05 -53.93 -0.44
N ASP A 493 -8.42 -53.17 -1.46
CA ASP A 493 -7.69 -53.13 -2.72
C ASP A 493 -6.40 -52.35 -2.54
N THR A 494 -5.26 -53.02 -2.67
CA THR A 494 -3.92 -52.42 -2.52
C THR A 494 -3.34 -51.97 -3.87
N VAL A 495 -4.06 -52.16 -4.97
CA VAL A 495 -3.64 -51.77 -6.31
C VAL A 495 -4.14 -50.35 -6.60
N GLY A 496 -3.22 -49.45 -6.96
CA GLY A 496 -3.57 -48.08 -7.32
C GLY A 496 -4.32 -48.02 -8.65
N ALA A 497 -5.33 -47.16 -8.74
CA ALA A 497 -6.07 -46.97 -9.98
C ALA A 497 -5.20 -46.40 -11.11
N PRO A 498 -5.53 -46.70 -12.40
CA PRO A 498 -4.80 -46.18 -13.55
C PRO A 498 -4.72 -44.65 -13.59
N ILE A 499 -3.67 -44.14 -14.22
CA ILE A 499 -3.48 -42.70 -14.49
C ILE A 499 -4.70 -42.13 -15.23
N GLY A 500 -5.12 -40.92 -14.86
CA GLY A 500 -6.29 -40.26 -15.43
C GLY A 500 -7.65 -40.81 -15.00
N SER A 501 -7.71 -41.70 -14.00
CA SER A 501 -8.99 -42.19 -13.46
C SER A 501 -9.86 -41.04 -12.92
N TRP A 502 -9.25 -40.02 -12.32
CA TRP A 502 -9.85 -38.71 -12.03
C TRP A 502 -9.02 -37.61 -12.72
N GLY A 503 -9.62 -36.45 -12.98
CA GLY A 503 -8.93 -35.35 -13.66
C GLY A 503 -9.56 -33.98 -13.42
N ALA A 504 -8.94 -32.94 -13.99
CA ALA A 504 -9.45 -31.57 -13.94
C ALA A 504 -10.75 -31.38 -14.74
N VAL A 505 -11.04 -32.30 -15.65
CA VAL A 505 -12.37 -32.47 -16.26
C VAL A 505 -12.98 -33.73 -15.65
N LYS A 506 -14.27 -33.65 -15.30
CA LYS A 506 -14.99 -34.76 -14.67
C LYS A 506 -14.90 -36.04 -15.51
N THR A 507 -14.48 -37.14 -14.88
CA THR A 507 -14.39 -38.47 -15.51
C THR A 507 -15.58 -39.35 -15.10
N ALA A 508 -15.74 -40.51 -15.76
CA ALA A 508 -16.80 -41.47 -15.40
C ALA A 508 -16.66 -42.04 -13.97
N ASN A 509 -15.41 -42.12 -13.48
CA ASN A 509 -15.08 -42.62 -12.15
C ASN A 509 -15.10 -41.52 -11.07
N ASP A 510 -15.26 -40.26 -11.44
CA ASP A 510 -15.41 -39.17 -10.48
C ASP A 510 -16.77 -39.32 -9.74
N PRO A 511 -16.77 -39.44 -8.40
CA PRO A 511 -17.96 -39.73 -7.61
C PRO A 511 -18.79 -38.49 -7.28
N CYS A 512 -18.31 -37.28 -7.56
CA CYS A 512 -19.07 -36.06 -7.32
C CYS A 512 -20.38 -36.04 -8.16
N PRO A 513 -21.43 -35.33 -7.71
CA PRO A 513 -22.66 -35.21 -8.50
C PRO A 513 -22.44 -34.39 -9.79
N THR A 514 -23.41 -34.41 -10.71
CA THR A 514 -23.39 -33.59 -11.93
C THR A 514 -23.22 -32.11 -11.60
N GLY A 515 -22.35 -31.39 -12.33
CA GLY A 515 -21.99 -30.00 -12.09
C GLY A 515 -20.84 -29.82 -11.10
N PHE A 516 -20.37 -30.92 -10.50
CA PHE A 516 -19.26 -30.94 -9.55
C PHE A 516 -18.24 -32.02 -9.89
N ARG A 517 -16.98 -31.78 -9.54
CA ARG A 517 -15.86 -32.71 -9.68
C ARG A 517 -14.95 -32.67 -8.46
N ILE A 518 -13.99 -33.59 -8.42
CA ILE A 518 -12.93 -33.55 -7.41
C ILE A 518 -12.01 -32.34 -7.70
N PRO A 519 -11.61 -31.56 -6.67
CA PRO A 519 -10.74 -30.41 -6.86
C PRO A 519 -9.34 -30.79 -7.32
N ALA A 520 -8.73 -29.93 -8.13
CA ALA A 520 -7.34 -30.02 -8.51
C ALA A 520 -6.43 -29.40 -7.43
N ASN A 521 -5.14 -29.74 -7.45
CA ASN A 521 -4.15 -29.21 -6.51
C ASN A 521 -4.05 -27.68 -6.55
N ILE A 522 -4.14 -27.08 -7.75
CA ILE A 522 -4.13 -25.63 -7.89
C ILE A 522 -5.32 -24.98 -7.17
N GLU A 523 -6.48 -25.63 -7.15
CA GLU A 523 -7.68 -25.13 -6.49
C GLU A 523 -7.58 -25.26 -4.97
N TRP A 524 -6.97 -26.35 -4.48
CA TRP A 524 -6.64 -26.46 -3.06
C TRP A 524 -5.67 -25.36 -2.61
N ASN A 525 -4.60 -25.11 -3.35
CA ASN A 525 -3.66 -24.03 -3.03
C ASN A 525 -4.33 -22.65 -3.07
N SER A 526 -5.16 -22.39 -4.09
CA SER A 526 -5.95 -21.16 -4.17
C SER A 526 -6.86 -20.97 -2.97
N LEU A 527 -7.61 -22.00 -2.58
CA LEU A 527 -8.49 -21.94 -1.41
C LEU A 527 -7.69 -21.67 -0.13
N ILE A 528 -6.59 -22.41 0.08
CA ILE A 528 -5.75 -22.31 1.28
C ILE A 528 -5.14 -20.91 1.40
N ASN A 529 -4.58 -20.38 0.31
CA ASN A 529 -3.88 -19.08 0.33
C ASN A 529 -4.81 -17.87 0.41
N ASN A 530 -6.10 -18.05 0.12
CA ASN A 530 -7.08 -16.96 0.05
C ASN A 530 -8.22 -17.10 1.07
N THR A 531 -8.03 -17.91 2.12
CA THR A 531 -8.99 -18.06 3.22
C THR A 531 -8.30 -17.97 4.58
N THR A 532 -9.06 -17.61 5.60
CA THR A 532 -8.61 -17.69 7.00
C THR A 532 -9.10 -18.99 7.61
N ARG A 533 -8.22 -19.71 8.31
CA ARG A 533 -8.57 -20.96 9.00
C ARG A 533 -8.78 -20.72 10.49
N ILE A 534 -9.88 -21.25 11.02
CA ILE A 534 -10.08 -21.48 12.46
C ILE A 534 -10.36 -22.97 12.73
N SER A 535 -10.24 -23.40 13.98
CA SER A 535 -10.56 -24.76 14.42
C SER A 535 -11.78 -24.75 15.33
N ILE A 536 -12.66 -25.74 15.17
CA ILE A 536 -13.81 -25.99 16.06
C ILE A 536 -13.77 -27.43 16.60
N GLY A 537 -14.51 -27.69 17.68
CA GLY A 537 -14.45 -28.95 18.41
C GLY A 537 -13.10 -29.24 19.07
N THR A 538 -12.91 -30.48 19.52
CA THR A 538 -11.71 -30.88 20.27
C THR A 538 -10.83 -31.77 19.41
N PHE A 539 -9.67 -31.26 18.99
CA PHE A 539 -8.69 -32.08 18.29
C PHE A 539 -7.98 -33.06 19.24
N SER A 540 -7.64 -34.25 18.73
CA SER A 540 -6.82 -35.22 19.44
C SER A 540 -5.34 -34.87 19.32
N ASN A 541 -4.62 -34.91 20.44
CA ASN A 541 -3.16 -34.77 20.50
C ASN A 541 -2.42 -36.10 20.28
N ASN A 542 -3.16 -37.20 20.09
CA ASN A 542 -2.58 -38.50 19.75
C ASN A 542 -2.31 -38.56 18.24
N GLY A 543 -1.10 -38.97 17.85
CA GLY A 543 -0.73 -39.15 16.43
C GLY A 543 -1.61 -40.18 15.70
N ASN A 544 -2.15 -41.17 16.43
CA ASN A 544 -3.11 -42.15 15.89
C ASN A 544 -4.56 -41.65 15.94
N GLY A 545 -4.80 -40.44 16.46
CA GLY A 545 -6.11 -39.82 16.60
C GLY A 545 -6.93 -40.36 17.78
N ASP A 546 -8.20 -39.96 17.80
CA ASP A 546 -9.24 -40.52 18.67
C ASP A 546 -10.40 -41.00 17.76
N PRO A 547 -10.53 -42.32 17.52
CA PRO A 547 -11.57 -42.86 16.65
C PRO A 547 -13.00 -42.59 17.10
N SER A 548 -13.22 -42.32 18.39
CA SER A 548 -14.55 -42.05 18.95
C SER A 548 -14.96 -40.58 18.85
N ASN A 549 -14.00 -39.70 18.58
CA ASN A 549 -14.22 -38.26 18.53
C ASN A 549 -14.57 -37.81 17.10
N PHE A 550 -15.78 -37.26 16.96
CA PHE A 550 -16.27 -36.72 15.69
C PHE A 550 -16.37 -35.19 15.69
N THR A 551 -15.89 -34.52 16.74
CA THR A 551 -16.19 -33.10 16.99
C THR A 551 -15.27 -32.12 16.28
N ALA A 552 -14.04 -32.53 15.97
CA ALA A 552 -12.98 -31.67 15.45
C ALA A 552 -13.14 -31.34 13.96
N ALA A 553 -12.98 -30.07 13.59
CA ALA A 553 -12.95 -29.61 12.19
C ALA A 553 -12.10 -28.35 12.00
N ALA A 554 -11.60 -28.17 10.78
CA ALA A 554 -11.08 -26.89 10.30
C ALA A 554 -12.18 -26.13 9.56
N VAL A 555 -12.37 -24.85 9.87
CA VAL A 555 -13.32 -23.96 9.20
C VAL A 555 -12.52 -22.92 8.42
N LEU A 556 -12.74 -22.87 7.10
CA LEU A 556 -12.19 -21.84 6.24
C LEU A 556 -13.21 -20.72 6.05
N THR A 557 -12.77 -19.48 6.20
CA THR A 557 -13.62 -18.30 6.02
C THR A 557 -13.10 -17.41 4.89
N CYS A 558 -14.03 -16.91 4.07
CA CYS A 558 -13.79 -15.78 3.17
C CYS A 558 -14.99 -14.84 3.18
N GLY A 559 -14.81 -13.62 3.71
CA GLY A 559 -15.94 -12.74 4.00
C GLY A 559 -16.95 -13.45 4.91
N ASN A 560 -18.20 -13.54 4.46
CA ASN A 560 -19.28 -14.23 5.17
C ASN A 560 -19.37 -15.73 4.84
N SER A 561 -18.65 -16.21 3.82
CA SER A 561 -18.67 -17.62 3.43
C SER A 561 -17.84 -18.49 4.39
N LYS A 562 -18.37 -19.66 4.73
CA LYS A 562 -17.70 -20.66 5.56
C LYS A 562 -17.69 -22.03 4.86
N LEU A 563 -16.56 -22.70 4.90
CA LEU A 563 -16.42 -24.09 4.44
C LEU A 563 -15.72 -24.92 5.51
N THR A 564 -16.47 -25.85 6.11
CA THR A 564 -16.00 -26.68 7.22
C THR A 564 -15.56 -28.05 6.76
N PHE A 565 -14.35 -28.45 7.16
CA PHE A 565 -13.72 -29.73 6.90
C PHE A 565 -13.55 -30.50 8.20
N PRO A 566 -14.35 -31.55 8.45
CA PRO A 566 -14.14 -32.43 9.59
C PRO A 566 -12.77 -33.12 9.57
N ALA A 567 -12.20 -33.35 10.75
CA ALA A 567 -10.97 -34.11 10.95
C ALA A 567 -11.24 -35.62 10.82
N ASN A 568 -11.53 -36.06 9.60
CA ASN A 568 -11.96 -37.43 9.29
C ASN A 568 -10.88 -38.50 9.52
N GLY A 569 -9.60 -38.12 9.61
CA GLY A 569 -8.49 -39.05 9.45
C GLY A 569 -8.49 -39.70 8.06
N TYR A 570 -7.97 -40.91 7.97
CA TYR A 570 -7.89 -41.68 6.71
C TYR A 570 -7.96 -43.19 6.96
N ARG A 571 -8.18 -43.96 5.89
CA ARG A 571 -8.06 -45.42 5.86
C ARG A 571 -6.71 -45.80 5.26
N ARG A 572 -5.92 -46.63 5.97
CA ARG A 572 -4.55 -46.99 5.56
C ARG A 572 -4.54 -47.72 4.23
N ASN A 573 -3.54 -47.44 3.40
CA ASN A 573 -3.40 -47.99 2.05
C ASN A 573 -3.17 -49.51 2.01
N GLY A 574 -2.60 -50.10 3.07
CA GLY A 574 -2.27 -51.52 3.10
C GLY A 574 -3.45 -52.43 3.44
N ASP A 575 -4.37 -51.96 4.29
CA ASP A 575 -5.38 -52.83 4.91
C ASP A 575 -6.72 -52.14 5.23
N GLY A 576 -6.87 -50.84 4.96
CA GLY A 576 -8.10 -50.09 5.24
C GLY A 576 -8.39 -49.80 6.71
N SER A 577 -7.47 -50.07 7.65
CA SER A 577 -7.67 -49.69 9.05
C SER A 577 -7.79 -48.17 9.21
N LEU A 578 -8.66 -47.70 10.12
CA LEU A 578 -8.84 -46.27 10.37
C LEU A 578 -7.63 -45.72 11.13
N ASN A 579 -7.15 -44.55 10.73
CA ASN A 579 -6.11 -43.83 11.46
C ASN A 579 -6.42 -42.34 11.57
N ALA A 580 -5.94 -41.72 12.65
CA ALA A 580 -5.81 -40.27 12.81
C ALA A 580 -7.11 -39.44 12.73
N ARG A 581 -8.26 -40.05 13.00
CA ARG A 581 -9.51 -39.29 13.20
C ARG A 581 -9.35 -38.31 14.38
N ALA A 582 -9.95 -37.14 14.26
CA ALA A 582 -9.85 -36.02 15.21
C ALA A 582 -8.45 -35.40 15.38
N SER A 583 -7.37 -36.01 14.90
CA SER A 583 -6.04 -35.38 14.88
C SER A 583 -5.72 -34.70 13.54
N MET A 584 -6.30 -35.19 12.43
CA MET A 584 -6.11 -34.62 11.09
C MET A 584 -7.32 -34.79 10.18
N GLY A 585 -7.37 -33.99 9.12
CA GLY A 585 -8.26 -34.19 7.97
C GLY A 585 -7.44 -34.39 6.69
N SER A 586 -7.93 -35.27 5.81
CA SER A 586 -7.27 -35.60 4.54
C SER A 586 -8.33 -35.76 3.44
N TYR A 587 -8.13 -35.03 2.35
CA TYR A 587 -9.11 -34.83 1.29
C TYR A 587 -8.47 -35.00 -0.08
N TRP A 588 -9.14 -35.74 -0.97
CA TRP A 588 -8.56 -36.02 -2.29
C TRP A 588 -8.41 -34.79 -3.19
N SER A 589 -7.34 -34.80 -3.98
CA SER A 589 -7.21 -34.04 -5.21
C SER A 589 -7.34 -34.96 -6.43
N CYS A 590 -7.79 -34.43 -7.56
CA CYS A 590 -7.69 -35.13 -8.85
C CYS A 590 -6.29 -35.03 -9.48
N THR A 591 -5.38 -34.26 -8.89
CA THR A 591 -4.02 -34.05 -9.43
C THR A 591 -3.05 -35.14 -9.00
N GLU A 592 -2.59 -35.92 -9.97
CA GLU A 592 -1.55 -36.94 -9.76
C GLU A 592 -0.17 -36.31 -9.51
N THR A 593 0.70 -37.04 -8.82
CA THR A 593 2.10 -36.63 -8.66
C THR A 593 2.97 -37.20 -9.79
N THR A 594 4.26 -36.87 -9.80
CA THR A 594 5.24 -37.52 -10.69
C THR A 594 5.50 -38.99 -10.34
N VAL A 595 5.06 -39.45 -9.16
CA VAL A 595 5.17 -40.82 -8.70
C VAL A 595 3.84 -41.52 -8.91
N SER A 596 3.82 -42.57 -9.75
CA SER A 596 2.58 -43.17 -10.30
C SER A 596 1.59 -43.73 -9.28
N TYR A 597 2.05 -44.05 -8.07
CA TYR A 597 1.22 -44.57 -6.96
C TYR A 597 0.82 -43.51 -5.92
N LEU A 598 1.26 -42.25 -6.09
CA LEU A 598 0.94 -41.12 -5.21
C LEU A 598 0.12 -40.06 -5.94
N VAL A 599 -0.84 -39.48 -5.23
CA VAL A 599 -1.72 -38.40 -5.70
C VAL A 599 -1.75 -37.29 -4.66
N GLN A 600 -1.85 -36.05 -5.11
CA GLN A 600 -2.03 -34.91 -4.21
C GLN A 600 -3.31 -35.05 -3.36
N SER A 601 -3.25 -34.50 -2.15
CA SER A 601 -4.36 -34.40 -1.20
C SER A 601 -4.25 -33.08 -0.43
N MET A 602 -5.38 -32.54 0.02
CA MET A 602 -5.37 -31.47 1.02
C MET A 602 -5.34 -32.10 2.41
N TYR A 603 -4.48 -31.55 3.27
CA TYR A 603 -4.23 -32.04 4.61
C TYR A 603 -4.19 -30.89 5.64
N PHE A 604 -4.68 -31.16 6.85
CA PHE A 604 -4.46 -30.33 8.03
C PHE A 604 -4.41 -31.19 9.29
N SER A 605 -3.80 -30.66 10.35
CA SER A 605 -3.76 -31.31 11.67
C SER A 605 -4.17 -30.38 12.81
N SER A 606 -4.15 -30.93 14.02
CA SER A 606 -4.37 -30.20 15.28
C SER A 606 -3.35 -29.09 15.51
N THR A 607 -2.10 -29.28 15.08
CA THR A 607 -0.98 -28.35 15.29
C THR A 607 -0.48 -27.67 14.01
N GLY A 608 -0.87 -28.15 12.84
CA GLY A 608 -0.45 -27.64 11.53
C GLY A 608 -1.52 -26.83 10.80
N GLY A 609 -1.08 -25.93 9.90
CA GLY A 609 -1.95 -25.24 8.94
C GLY A 609 -2.51 -26.19 7.87
N LEU A 610 -3.40 -25.66 7.01
CA LEU A 610 -3.77 -26.39 5.79
C LEU A 610 -2.59 -26.38 4.82
N SER A 611 -2.37 -27.52 4.17
CA SER A 611 -1.34 -27.67 3.14
C SER A 611 -1.78 -28.73 2.14
N VAL A 612 -1.09 -28.79 1.02
CA VAL A 612 -1.22 -29.90 0.08
C VAL A 612 -0.08 -30.90 0.34
N SER A 613 -0.43 -32.17 0.41
CA SER A 613 0.48 -33.31 0.59
C SER A 613 0.24 -34.34 -0.52
N ALA A 614 0.97 -35.45 -0.48
CA ALA A 614 0.72 -36.61 -1.34
C ALA A 614 0.28 -37.82 -0.51
N ASP A 615 -0.66 -38.59 -1.03
CA ASP A 615 -1.20 -39.82 -0.46
C ASP A 615 -1.18 -40.97 -1.46
N TYR A 616 -1.13 -42.19 -0.94
CA TYR A 616 -1.15 -43.41 -1.75
C TYR A 616 -2.54 -43.61 -2.37
N LYS A 617 -2.59 -43.94 -3.67
CA LYS A 617 -3.87 -44.21 -4.37
C LYS A 617 -4.80 -45.20 -3.62
N PRO A 618 -4.27 -46.29 -3.00
CA PRO A 618 -5.09 -47.21 -2.21
C PRO A 618 -5.54 -46.71 -0.83
N SER A 619 -5.11 -45.54 -0.36
CA SER A 619 -5.65 -44.95 0.88
C SER A 619 -7.14 -44.62 0.69
N GLY A 620 -7.90 -44.58 1.78
CA GLY A 620 -9.28 -44.08 1.76
C GLY A 620 -9.35 -42.69 2.38
N LEU A 621 -9.61 -41.66 1.58
CA LEU A 621 -9.77 -40.27 2.03
C LEU A 621 -11.18 -39.74 1.76
N ALA A 622 -11.54 -38.66 2.44
CA ALA A 622 -12.80 -37.95 2.19
C ALA A 622 -12.73 -37.15 0.89
N ILE A 623 -13.90 -36.81 0.33
CA ILE A 623 -14.01 -35.98 -0.86
C ILE A 623 -14.89 -34.76 -0.54
N ARG A 624 -14.39 -33.59 -0.93
CA ARG A 624 -15.14 -32.34 -0.97
C ARG A 624 -15.14 -31.84 -2.41
N CYS A 625 -16.30 -31.81 -3.05
CA CYS A 625 -16.39 -31.48 -4.47
C CYS A 625 -16.42 -29.97 -4.74
N ILE A 626 -15.91 -29.58 -5.90
CA ILE A 626 -15.91 -28.22 -6.44
C ILE A 626 -16.68 -28.18 -7.77
N SER A 627 -17.31 -27.07 -8.11
CA SER A 627 -18.01 -26.87 -9.38
C SER A 627 -17.08 -27.10 -10.57
N GLU A 628 -17.58 -27.75 -11.64
CA GLU A 628 -16.81 -28.12 -12.84
C GLU A 628 -16.01 -26.96 -13.48
#